data_AF-A0A8J7JLA2-F1
#
_entry.id   AF-A0A8J7JLA2-F1
#
_cell.length_a   1.000
_cell.length_b   1.000
_cell.length_c   1.000
_cell.angle_alpha   90.00
_cell.angle_beta   90.00
_cell.angle_gamma   90.00
#
_symmetry.space_group_name_H-M   'P 1'
#
loop_
_entity.id
_entity.type
_entity.pdbx_description
1 polymer ?
#
loop_
_entity_poly.entity_id
_entity_poly.type
_entity_poly.pdbx_seq_one_letter_code
_entity_poly.pdbx_strand_id
1 'polypeptide(L)'
;MSPNPFLGVWQRRSIQFDQGPIETSQSVLWIQGETFFADVRQSLFAGLLTPERYAALDWRSRFDADLLGFAGSFSWQEDDATCTWHQHLTLAPRLWSDTSGYEWLDSDTFLERGTWDDGNGEFHRFVEHWCRIHPGPVAVWHLNRGDLQGQALVAGAWAAMVHQWRSPSANPLHDRETFAAFSATAWRHQQGTWQPLFGTEASLGSPPRWTPLDLAAIAAPVVPKLDSEFN
;
A
#
# COMPACT_ATOMS: atom_id res chain seq x y z
N MET A 1 4.92 -0.13 25.68
CA MET A 1 5.31 0.20 24.30
C MET A 1 4.70 1.55 23.98
N SER A 2 5.46 2.45 23.37
CA SER A 2 4.92 3.69 22.81
C SER A 2 3.81 3.34 21.80
N PRO A 3 2.70 4.10 21.75
CA PRO A 3 1.66 3.87 20.74
C PRO A 3 2.25 4.03 19.34
N ASN A 4 1.78 3.23 18.36
CA ASN A 4 2.26 3.34 16.99
C ASN A 4 2.03 4.77 16.44
N PRO A 5 3.08 5.56 16.16
CA PRO A 5 2.92 6.96 15.76
C PRO A 5 2.39 7.08 14.32
N PHE A 6 2.45 6.00 13.54
CA PHE A 6 2.00 5.93 12.15
C PHE A 6 0.50 5.65 12.01
N LEU A 7 -0.28 5.50 13.09
CA LEU A 7 -1.71 5.20 13.01
C LEU A 7 -2.51 6.21 12.16
N GLY A 8 -3.32 5.74 11.22
CA GLY A 8 -4.26 6.57 10.47
C GLY A 8 -4.10 6.47 8.96
N VAL A 9 -4.44 7.56 8.27
CA VAL A 9 -4.44 7.67 6.81
C VAL A 9 -3.43 8.72 6.40
N TRP A 10 -2.58 8.34 5.46
CA TRP A 10 -1.46 9.13 4.97
C TRP A 10 -1.55 9.31 3.47
N GLN A 11 -1.12 10.48 3.01
CA GLN A 11 -0.95 10.80 1.61
C GLN A 11 0.49 11.21 1.36
N ARG A 12 1.11 10.60 0.35
CA ARG A 12 2.44 11.02 -0.08
C ARG A 12 2.32 12.36 -0.81
N ARG A 13 3.13 13.34 -0.40
CA ARG A 13 3.23 14.67 -0.99
C ARG A 13 4.26 14.72 -2.11
N SER A 14 5.37 14.02 -1.93
CA SER A 14 6.42 13.96 -2.91
C SER A 14 7.31 12.73 -2.75
N ILE A 15 8.03 12.40 -3.81
CA ILE A 15 9.17 11.47 -3.79
C ILE A 15 10.35 12.10 -4.54
N GLN A 16 11.58 11.83 -4.08
CA GLN A 16 12.81 12.24 -4.75
C GLN A 16 13.77 11.06 -4.78
N PHE A 17 14.35 10.77 -5.95
CA PHE A 17 15.38 9.75 -6.12
C PHE A 17 16.74 10.39 -6.37
N ASP A 18 17.79 9.85 -5.74
CA ASP A 18 19.21 10.17 -6.03
C ASP A 18 19.52 11.68 -6.09
N GLN A 19 18.84 12.48 -5.26
CA GLN A 19 18.94 13.95 -5.25
C GLN A 19 18.51 14.63 -6.58
N GLY A 20 17.77 13.92 -7.42
CA GLY A 20 17.16 14.41 -8.65
C GLY A 20 15.93 15.30 -8.39
N PRO A 21 15.06 15.49 -9.41
CA PRO A 21 13.84 16.27 -9.26
C PRO A 21 12.89 15.71 -8.18
N ILE A 22 12.17 16.61 -7.52
CA ILE A 22 11.07 16.25 -6.62
C ILE A 22 9.83 15.98 -7.47
N GLU A 23 9.27 14.78 -7.36
CA GLU A 23 8.08 14.34 -8.08
C GLU A 23 6.85 14.41 -7.17
N THR A 24 5.76 15.00 -7.66
CA THR A 24 4.49 15.15 -6.93
C THR A 24 3.28 14.67 -7.73
N SER A 25 3.49 14.03 -8.88
CA SER A 25 2.45 13.69 -9.85
C SER A 25 1.64 12.46 -9.46
N GLN A 26 2.23 11.54 -8.69
CA GLN A 26 1.59 10.29 -8.29
C GLN A 26 0.85 10.45 -6.96
N SER A 27 -0.45 10.18 -6.99
CA SER A 27 -1.25 10.05 -5.77
C SER A 27 -0.95 8.71 -5.10
N VAL A 28 -0.71 8.74 -3.78
CA VAL A 28 -0.54 7.54 -2.95
C VAL A 28 -1.38 7.68 -1.70
N LEU A 29 -2.10 6.61 -1.34
CA LEU A 29 -2.85 6.50 -0.10
C LEU A 29 -2.31 5.32 0.71
N TRP A 30 -1.81 5.61 1.91
CA TRP A 30 -1.41 4.59 2.87
C TRP A 30 -2.34 4.65 4.08
N ILE A 31 -2.91 3.51 4.49
CA ILE A 31 -3.68 3.38 5.71
C ILE A 31 -2.95 2.42 6.64
N GLN A 32 -2.76 2.85 7.89
CA GLN A 32 -1.98 2.16 8.91
C GLN A 32 -2.85 1.93 10.15
N GLY A 33 -3.14 0.67 10.45
CA GLY A 33 -3.67 0.24 11.75
C GLY A 33 -2.53 -0.02 12.74
N GLU A 34 -2.83 -0.68 13.86
CA GLU A 34 -1.80 -0.92 14.90
C GLU A 34 -0.63 -1.74 14.35
N THR A 35 -0.94 -2.85 13.68
CA THR A 35 0.04 -3.83 13.17
C THR A 35 -0.10 -4.09 11.67
N PHE A 36 -1.15 -3.62 11.03
CA PHE A 36 -1.47 -3.92 9.63
C PHE A 36 -1.59 -2.65 8.81
N PHE A 37 -1.33 -2.75 7.51
CA PHE A 37 -1.35 -1.61 6.61
C PHE A 37 -1.81 -1.96 5.20
N ALA A 38 -2.23 -0.96 4.43
CA ALA A 38 -2.36 -1.06 2.99
C ALA A 38 -1.89 0.25 2.34
N ASP A 39 -1.08 0.13 1.30
CA ASP A 39 -0.60 1.20 0.44
C ASP A 39 -1.17 0.98 -0.97
N VAL A 40 -1.77 2.01 -1.54
CA VAL A 40 -2.28 2.00 -2.91
C VAL A 40 -1.72 3.22 -3.62
N ARG A 41 -1.20 3.02 -4.84
CA ARG A 41 -0.61 4.07 -5.66
C ARG A 41 -1.38 4.22 -6.96
N GLN A 42 -1.55 5.46 -7.40
CA GLN A 42 -2.08 5.76 -8.72
C GLN A 42 -1.09 5.28 -9.78
N SER A 43 -1.59 4.51 -10.75
CA SER A 43 -0.80 4.15 -11.93
C SER A 43 -0.40 5.38 -12.73
N LEU A 44 0.88 5.49 -13.08
CA LEU A 44 1.42 6.55 -13.93
C LEU A 44 1.53 6.15 -15.41
N PHE A 45 1.33 4.87 -15.74
CA PHE A 45 1.44 4.38 -17.11
C PHE A 45 0.06 4.29 -17.78
N ALA A 46 0.04 4.64 -19.07
CA ALA A 46 -1.12 4.50 -19.92
C ALA A 46 -1.25 3.07 -20.46
N GLY A 47 -2.48 2.54 -20.43
CA GLY A 47 -2.84 1.22 -20.95
C GLY A 47 -2.41 0.06 -20.04
N LEU A 48 -2.80 -1.16 -20.43
CA LEU A 48 -2.60 -2.35 -19.61
C LEU A 48 -1.12 -2.69 -19.44
N LEU A 49 -0.67 -2.82 -18.20
CA LEU A 49 0.61 -3.39 -17.81
C LEU A 49 0.51 -4.92 -18.01
N THR A 50 1.22 -5.42 -19.01
CA THR A 50 1.38 -6.87 -19.26
C THR A 50 2.76 -7.30 -18.82
N PRO A 51 3.03 -8.61 -18.65
CA PRO A 51 4.38 -9.09 -18.35
C PRO A 51 5.43 -8.61 -19.36
N GLU A 52 5.09 -8.56 -20.65
CA GLU A 52 6.01 -8.09 -21.68
C GLU A 52 6.31 -6.60 -21.55
N ARG A 53 5.30 -5.78 -21.21
CA ARG A 53 5.49 -4.35 -20.96
C ARG A 53 6.29 -4.12 -19.70
N TYR A 54 5.99 -4.83 -18.62
CA TYR A 54 6.73 -4.77 -17.36
C TYR A 54 8.22 -5.06 -17.58
N ALA A 55 8.54 -6.13 -18.33
CA ALA A 55 9.92 -6.49 -18.65
C ALA A 55 10.67 -5.43 -19.48
N ALA A 56 9.94 -4.57 -20.21
CA ALA A 56 10.50 -3.50 -21.03
C ALA A 56 10.57 -2.14 -20.34
N LEU A 57 10.03 -2.01 -19.11
CA LEU A 57 10.08 -0.77 -18.34
C LEU A 57 11.52 -0.43 -17.96
N ASP A 58 11.85 0.87 -17.89
CA ASP A 58 13.06 1.32 -17.20
C ASP A 58 12.93 1.10 -15.68
N TRP A 59 14.03 1.27 -14.95
CA TRP A 59 14.07 1.02 -13.52
C TRP A 59 13.04 1.88 -12.76
N ARG A 60 12.88 3.15 -13.15
CA ARG A 60 11.98 4.10 -12.48
C ARG A 60 10.53 3.68 -12.65
N SER A 61 10.15 3.28 -13.86
CA SER A 61 8.81 2.81 -14.16
C SER A 61 8.54 1.44 -13.53
N ARG A 62 9.57 0.58 -13.40
CA ARG A 62 9.46 -0.67 -12.63
C ARG A 62 9.20 -0.42 -11.16
N PHE A 63 9.87 0.56 -10.53
CA PHE A 63 9.55 0.97 -9.15
C PHE A 63 8.07 1.34 -9.00
N ASP A 64 7.51 2.15 -9.92
CA ASP A 64 6.10 2.52 -9.86
C ASP A 64 5.16 1.32 -10.09
N ALA A 65 5.58 0.37 -10.93
CA ALA A 65 4.82 -0.84 -11.21
C ALA A 65 4.81 -1.80 -10.01
N ASP A 66 5.96 -2.00 -9.37
CA ASP A 66 6.12 -2.91 -8.22
C ASP A 66 5.31 -2.43 -7.01
N LEU A 67 5.19 -1.11 -6.85
CA LEU A 67 4.53 -0.49 -5.71
C LEU A 67 3.11 -0.01 -6.01
N LEU A 68 2.49 -0.46 -7.11
CA LEU A 68 1.11 -0.07 -7.46
C LEU A 68 0.10 -0.31 -6.33
N GLY A 69 0.31 -1.35 -5.54
CA GLY A 69 -0.36 -1.50 -4.26
C GLY A 69 0.10 -2.76 -3.55
N PHE A 70 0.07 -2.69 -2.22
CA PHE A 70 0.51 -3.77 -1.37
C PHE A 70 -0.10 -3.63 0.03
N ALA A 71 -0.22 -4.74 0.73
CA ALA A 71 -0.72 -4.79 2.08
C ALA A 71 -0.01 -5.87 2.89
N GLY A 72 0.06 -5.65 4.19
CA GLY A 72 0.61 -6.65 5.09
C GLY A 72 0.71 -6.16 6.52
N SER A 73 1.78 -6.57 7.21
CA SER A 73 2.05 -6.16 8.59
C SER A 73 3.18 -5.15 8.70
N PHE A 74 3.13 -4.32 9.72
CA PHE A 74 4.04 -3.21 9.95
C PHE A 74 4.71 -3.35 11.31
N SER A 75 5.99 -3.01 11.38
CA SER A 75 6.76 -2.88 12.62
C SER A 75 7.62 -1.63 12.57
N TRP A 76 7.89 -1.01 13.72
CA TRP A 76 8.72 0.17 13.81
C TRP A 76 9.57 0.15 15.09
N GLN A 77 10.68 0.87 15.07
CA GLN A 77 11.61 0.99 16.19
C GLN A 77 11.98 2.47 16.38
N GLU A 78 11.77 2.97 17.60
CA GLU A 78 12.03 4.37 17.95
C GLU A 78 13.53 4.69 18.00
N ASP A 79 14.32 3.80 18.62
CA ASP A 79 15.74 4.02 18.89
C ASP A 79 16.57 4.20 17.60
N ASP A 80 16.28 3.40 16.58
CA ASP A 80 16.94 3.46 15.27
C ASP A 80 16.16 4.30 14.24
N ALA A 81 14.99 4.82 14.62
CA ALA A 81 14.04 5.49 13.74
C ALA A 81 13.79 4.71 12.43
N THR A 82 13.50 3.42 12.55
CA THR A 82 13.25 2.53 11.41
C THR A 82 11.82 2.01 11.39
N CYS A 83 11.31 1.78 10.19
CA CYS A 83 10.01 1.18 9.94
C CYS A 83 10.14 0.10 8.87
N THR A 84 9.39 -0.99 9.04
CA THR A 84 9.45 -2.16 8.18
C THR A 84 8.05 -2.58 7.75
N TRP A 85 7.85 -2.69 6.44
CA TRP A 85 6.63 -3.18 5.83
C TRP A 85 6.84 -4.62 5.38
N HIS A 86 6.19 -5.56 6.06
CA HIS A 86 6.19 -6.98 5.69
C HIS A 86 5.03 -7.22 4.73
N GLN A 87 5.31 -7.22 3.43
CA GLN A 87 4.29 -7.35 2.39
C GLN A 87 3.78 -8.80 2.31
N HIS A 88 2.47 -8.98 2.54
CA HIS A 88 1.78 -10.27 2.41
C HIS A 88 1.00 -10.36 1.09
N LEU A 89 0.59 -9.21 0.55
CA LEU A 89 -0.12 -9.04 -0.70
C LEU A 89 0.61 -7.96 -1.52
N THR A 90 1.05 -8.27 -2.73
CA THR A 90 1.70 -7.31 -3.63
C THR A 90 1.58 -7.78 -5.08
N LEU A 91 1.58 -6.84 -6.02
CA LEU A 91 1.68 -7.16 -7.45
C LEU A 91 3.10 -7.64 -7.83
N ALA A 92 4.10 -7.16 -7.09
CA ALA A 92 5.51 -7.32 -7.45
C ALA A 92 5.90 -8.81 -7.54
N PRO A 93 6.85 -9.18 -8.41
CA PRO A 93 7.44 -10.52 -8.41
C PRO A 93 8.26 -10.82 -7.13
N ARG A 94 8.31 -9.88 -6.18
CA ARG A 94 9.17 -9.89 -5.00
C ARG A 94 8.28 -9.62 -3.77
N LEU A 95 7.92 -10.69 -3.05
CA LEU A 95 7.34 -10.59 -1.70
C LEU A 95 8.46 -10.37 -0.69
N TRP A 96 8.78 -9.11 -0.41
CA TRP A 96 9.85 -8.77 0.55
C TRP A 96 9.37 -7.82 1.63
N SER A 97 10.05 -7.92 2.77
CA SER A 97 10.00 -6.86 3.76
C SER A 97 10.86 -5.70 3.27
N ASP A 98 10.29 -4.50 3.24
CA ASP A 98 11.04 -3.27 2.98
C ASP A 98 11.30 -2.56 4.31
N THR A 99 12.50 -2.00 4.50
CA THR A 99 12.88 -1.27 5.72
C THR A 99 13.46 0.08 5.35
N SER A 100 12.82 1.13 5.87
CA SER A 100 13.22 2.52 5.68
C SER A 100 13.52 3.19 7.01
N GLY A 101 14.37 4.20 6.98
CA GLY A 101 14.47 5.18 8.05
C GLY A 101 13.31 6.18 7.99
N TYR A 102 12.91 6.73 9.12
CA TYR A 102 11.91 7.80 9.19
C TYR A 102 12.39 8.99 10.02
N GLU A 103 11.87 10.17 9.70
CA GLU A 103 12.15 11.42 10.39
C GLU A 103 10.85 12.22 10.56
N TRP A 104 10.37 12.38 11.79
CA TRP A 104 9.19 13.20 12.09
C TRP A 104 9.53 14.69 11.90
N LEU A 105 8.72 15.38 11.09
CA LEU A 105 8.80 16.83 10.92
C LEU A 105 7.84 17.55 11.88
N ASP A 106 6.68 16.95 12.11
CA ASP A 106 5.66 17.35 13.09
C ASP A 106 4.75 16.16 13.45
N SER A 107 3.61 16.39 14.10
CA SER A 107 2.67 15.32 14.52
C SER A 107 2.02 14.57 13.35
N ASP A 108 1.93 15.20 12.19
CA ASP A 108 1.16 14.73 11.04
C ASP A 108 2.01 14.67 9.77
N THR A 109 3.32 14.79 9.90
CA THR A 109 4.22 14.84 8.74
C THR A 109 5.55 14.16 9.08
N PHE A 110 6.01 13.29 8.18
CA PHE A 110 7.33 12.67 8.30
C PHE A 110 7.98 12.44 6.93
N LEU A 111 9.29 12.25 6.94
CA LEU A 111 10.06 11.79 5.80
C LEU A 111 10.40 10.32 5.96
N GLU A 112 10.23 9.55 4.90
CA GLU A 112 10.72 8.19 4.76
C GLU A 112 11.97 8.18 3.88
N ARG A 113 12.99 7.41 4.25
CA ARG A 113 14.24 7.28 3.48
C ARG A 113 14.59 5.81 3.32
N GLY A 114 14.72 5.37 2.09
CA GLY A 114 15.07 3.99 1.77
C GLY A 114 15.93 3.85 0.52
N THR A 115 16.16 2.61 0.13
CA THR A 115 16.90 2.24 -1.07
C THR A 115 16.13 1.20 -1.85
N TRP A 116 16.13 1.32 -3.17
CA TRP A 116 15.50 0.37 -4.06
C TRP A 116 16.54 -0.24 -5.02
N ASP A 117 16.53 -1.57 -5.13
CA ASP A 117 17.39 -2.34 -6.05
C ASP A 117 16.75 -2.41 -7.44
N ASP A 118 17.48 -1.97 -8.46
CA ASP A 118 17.01 -1.91 -9.84
C ASP A 118 16.94 -3.26 -10.57
N GLY A 119 17.44 -4.31 -9.92
CA GLY A 119 17.54 -5.67 -10.45
C GLY A 119 18.80 -5.93 -11.26
N ASN A 120 19.63 -4.92 -11.51
CA ASN A 120 20.94 -5.00 -12.15
C ASN A 120 22.10 -4.80 -11.15
N GLY A 121 21.79 -4.71 -9.85
CA GLY A 121 22.76 -4.48 -8.79
C GLY A 121 23.07 -3.01 -8.53
N GLU A 122 22.28 -2.08 -9.10
CA GLU A 122 22.32 -0.67 -8.76
C GLU A 122 21.25 -0.34 -7.71
N PHE A 123 21.61 0.51 -6.74
CA PHE A 123 20.72 0.92 -5.66
C PHE A 123 20.39 2.40 -5.80
N HIS A 124 19.10 2.71 -5.89
CA HIS A 124 18.57 4.07 -5.95
C HIS A 124 18.08 4.50 -4.58
N ARG A 125 18.58 5.62 -4.07
CA ARG A 125 18.11 6.18 -2.78
C ARG A 125 16.86 7.00 -3.02
N PHE A 126 15.87 6.85 -2.16
CA PHE A 126 14.66 7.66 -2.23
C PHE A 126 14.39 8.40 -0.92
N VAL A 127 13.63 9.49 -1.05
CA VAL A 127 13.01 10.20 0.07
C VAL A 127 11.55 10.41 -0.27
N GLU A 128 10.64 9.85 0.52
CA GLU A 128 9.20 10.10 0.41
C GLU A 128 8.76 11.07 1.53
N HIS A 129 7.91 12.03 1.19
CA HIS A 129 7.33 12.97 2.14
C HIS A 129 5.87 12.63 2.37
N TRP A 130 5.52 12.30 3.61
CA TRP A 130 4.21 11.80 3.99
C TRP A 130 3.47 12.78 4.88
N CYS A 131 2.16 12.91 4.66
CA CYS A 131 1.27 13.79 5.42
C CYS A 131 0.01 13.04 5.85
N ARG A 132 -0.30 13.06 7.15
CA ARG A 132 -1.48 12.46 7.74
C ARG A 132 -2.70 13.29 7.35
N ILE A 133 -3.72 12.62 6.83
CA ILE A 133 -4.98 13.24 6.45
C ILE A 133 -6.15 12.78 7.32
N HIS A 134 -5.95 11.75 8.14
CA HIS A 134 -6.92 11.28 9.14
C HIS A 134 -6.20 10.50 10.25
N PRO A 135 -6.44 10.78 11.55
CA PRO A 135 -5.70 10.14 12.65
C PRO A 135 -6.19 8.73 13.01
N GLY A 136 -7.36 8.32 12.54
CA GLY A 136 -7.99 7.05 12.89
C GLY A 136 -9.30 7.23 13.66
N PRO A 137 -9.84 6.18 14.31
CA PRO A 137 -9.30 4.82 14.37
C PRO A 137 -9.33 4.12 13.00
N VAL A 138 -8.50 3.09 12.85
CA VAL A 138 -8.44 2.25 11.65
C VAL A 138 -9.00 0.88 11.96
N ALA A 139 -10.01 0.46 11.19
CA ALA A 139 -10.55 -0.89 11.24
C ALA A 139 -9.89 -1.76 10.15
N VAL A 140 -9.59 -3.01 10.49
CA VAL A 140 -8.86 -3.95 9.61
C VAL A 140 -9.71 -5.20 9.37
N TRP A 141 -9.76 -5.63 8.11
CA TRP A 141 -10.37 -6.89 7.70
C TRP A 141 -9.35 -7.74 6.94
N HIS A 142 -9.30 -9.02 7.30
CA HIS A 142 -8.68 -10.05 6.49
C HIS A 142 -9.76 -10.76 5.67
N LEU A 143 -9.61 -10.74 4.36
CA LEU A 143 -10.59 -11.24 3.41
C LEU A 143 -10.08 -12.56 2.84
N ASN A 144 -10.77 -13.66 3.14
CA ASN A 144 -10.36 -14.99 2.65
C ASN A 144 -11.57 -15.74 2.12
N ARG A 145 -11.52 -16.15 0.84
CA ARG A 145 -12.55 -16.98 0.21
C ARG A 145 -11.94 -17.89 -0.85
N GLY A 146 -11.63 -19.14 -0.48
CA GLY A 146 -10.92 -20.06 -1.37
C GLY A 146 -9.52 -19.53 -1.67
N ASP A 147 -9.18 -19.41 -2.95
CA ASP A 147 -7.88 -18.88 -3.41
C ASP A 147 -7.80 -17.35 -3.40
N LEU A 148 -8.91 -16.66 -3.10
CA LEU A 148 -8.96 -15.21 -3.00
C LEU A 148 -8.56 -14.78 -1.58
N GLN A 149 -7.50 -13.99 -1.50
CA GLN A 149 -6.97 -13.39 -0.28
C GLN A 149 -7.00 -11.87 -0.40
N GLY A 150 -7.23 -11.18 0.70
CA GLY A 150 -7.24 -9.73 0.72
C GLY A 150 -7.10 -9.13 2.10
N GLN A 151 -6.78 -7.84 2.12
CA GLN A 151 -6.73 -7.01 3.31
C GLN A 151 -7.42 -5.68 3.00
N ALA A 152 -8.33 -5.28 3.87
CA ALA A 152 -9.00 -4.00 3.78
C ALA A 152 -8.78 -3.20 5.06
N LEU A 153 -8.47 -1.92 4.91
CA LEU A 153 -8.38 -0.98 6.01
C LEU A 153 -9.33 0.19 5.75
N VAL A 154 -10.06 0.59 6.78
CA VAL A 154 -11.02 1.69 6.72
C VAL A 154 -10.79 2.65 7.88
N ALA A 155 -10.72 3.96 7.59
CA ALA A 155 -10.63 5.00 8.60
C ALA A 155 -11.47 6.22 8.16
N GLY A 156 -12.50 6.54 8.93
CA GLY A 156 -13.43 7.62 8.59
C GLY A 156 -14.04 7.42 7.19
N ALA A 157 -13.75 8.37 6.29
CA ALA A 157 -14.24 8.35 4.91
C ALA A 157 -13.26 7.72 3.91
N TRP A 158 -12.22 7.03 4.36
CA TRP A 158 -11.17 6.45 3.51
C TRP A 158 -11.14 4.95 3.65
N ALA A 159 -10.89 4.25 2.54
CA ALA A 159 -10.59 2.83 2.56
C ALA A 159 -9.49 2.48 1.57
N ALA A 160 -8.67 1.49 1.92
CA ALA A 160 -7.70 0.87 1.04
C ALA A 160 -7.97 -0.62 1.03
N MET A 161 -8.08 -1.21 -0.15
CA MET A 161 -8.35 -2.63 -0.33
C MET A 161 -7.34 -3.22 -1.28
N VAL A 162 -6.67 -4.29 -0.84
CA VAL A 162 -5.68 -5.03 -1.62
C VAL A 162 -6.07 -6.51 -1.60
N HIS A 163 -6.10 -7.15 -2.76
CA HIS A 163 -6.46 -8.57 -2.88
C HIS A 163 -5.81 -9.23 -4.09
N GLN A 164 -5.66 -10.55 -4.00
CA GLN A 164 -5.13 -11.42 -5.04
C GLN A 164 -5.93 -12.72 -5.10
N TRP A 165 -6.07 -13.34 -6.27
CA TRP A 165 -6.88 -14.57 -6.45
C TRP A 165 -6.18 -15.69 -7.20
N ARG A 166 -4.85 -15.80 -7.04
CA ARG A 166 -4.04 -16.96 -7.41
C ARG A 166 -2.88 -17.14 -6.42
N SER A 167 -2.31 -18.34 -6.38
CA SER A 167 -1.26 -18.69 -5.42
C SER A 167 -0.07 -17.72 -5.50
N PRO A 168 0.42 -17.18 -4.36
CA PRO A 168 1.62 -16.32 -4.32
C PRO A 168 2.91 -16.99 -4.81
N SER A 169 2.89 -18.32 -5.00
CA SER A 169 4.03 -19.10 -5.49
C SER A 169 4.25 -19.01 -7.01
N ALA A 170 3.31 -18.44 -7.76
CA ALA A 170 3.47 -18.23 -9.20
C ALA A 170 4.19 -16.90 -9.42
N ASN A 171 5.31 -16.91 -10.16
CA ASN A 171 5.92 -15.67 -10.63
C ASN A 171 4.84 -14.90 -11.44
N PRO A 172 4.38 -13.72 -10.99
CA PRO A 172 3.29 -13.01 -11.63
C PRO A 172 3.64 -12.61 -13.06
N LEU A 173 4.93 -12.56 -13.41
CA LEU A 173 5.41 -12.28 -14.76
C LEU A 173 5.34 -13.49 -15.71
N HIS A 174 4.90 -14.66 -15.25
CA HIS A 174 4.88 -15.87 -16.09
C HIS A 174 3.76 -15.81 -17.15
N ASP A 175 2.59 -15.30 -16.78
CA ASP A 175 1.45 -15.20 -17.68
C ASP A 175 0.53 -14.02 -17.33
N ARG A 176 -0.26 -13.58 -18.31
CA ARG A 176 -1.15 -12.42 -18.17
C ARG A 176 -2.28 -12.62 -17.18
N GLU A 177 -2.79 -13.84 -17.02
CA GLU A 177 -3.90 -14.10 -16.09
C GLU A 177 -3.42 -14.01 -14.65
N THR A 178 -2.23 -14.55 -14.36
CA THR A 178 -1.59 -14.48 -13.05
C THR A 178 -1.20 -13.03 -12.73
N PHE A 179 -0.63 -12.29 -13.70
CA PHE A 179 -0.33 -10.86 -13.54
C PHE A 179 -1.58 -10.02 -13.25
N ALA A 180 -2.71 -10.35 -13.89
CA ALA A 180 -3.99 -9.69 -13.69
C ALA A 180 -4.76 -10.22 -12.46
N ALA A 181 -4.26 -11.23 -11.75
CA ALA A 181 -4.93 -11.83 -10.59
C ALA A 181 -4.71 -11.03 -9.28
N PHE A 182 -4.66 -9.71 -9.40
CA PHE A 182 -4.38 -8.77 -8.33
C PHE A 182 -5.23 -7.52 -8.50
N SER A 183 -5.62 -6.90 -7.39
CA SER A 183 -6.13 -5.53 -7.40
C SER A 183 -5.76 -4.79 -6.11
N ALA A 184 -5.47 -3.51 -6.24
CA ALA A 184 -5.36 -2.59 -5.12
C ALA A 184 -6.11 -1.30 -5.45
N THR A 185 -6.96 -0.85 -4.54
CA THR A 185 -7.87 0.27 -4.81
C THR A 185 -8.02 1.14 -3.57
N ALA A 186 -7.81 2.45 -3.76
CA ALA A 186 -8.11 3.47 -2.79
C ALA A 186 -9.55 3.97 -3.02
N TRP A 187 -10.31 4.13 -1.94
CA TRP A 187 -11.70 4.54 -1.97
C TRP A 187 -11.94 5.72 -1.05
N ARG A 188 -12.95 6.52 -1.40
CA ARG A 188 -13.47 7.58 -0.54
C ARG A 188 -14.98 7.51 -0.42
N HIS A 189 -15.48 7.64 0.79
CA HIS A 189 -16.90 7.77 1.05
C HIS A 189 -17.32 9.23 0.85
N GLN A 190 -18.08 9.50 -0.20
CA GLN A 190 -18.58 10.84 -0.52
C GLN A 190 -20.02 10.74 -1.00
N GLN A 191 -20.84 11.74 -0.62
CA GLN A 191 -22.24 11.81 -1.04
C GLN A 191 -23.06 10.54 -0.70
N GLY A 192 -22.73 9.89 0.43
CA GLY A 192 -23.44 8.71 0.91
C GLY A 192 -23.08 7.40 0.21
N THR A 193 -22.01 7.37 -0.60
CA THR A 193 -21.52 6.13 -1.22
C THR A 193 -20.00 6.08 -1.29
N TRP A 194 -19.46 4.89 -1.48
CA TRP A 194 -18.03 4.68 -1.73
C TRP A 194 -17.73 4.87 -3.21
N GLN A 195 -16.72 5.68 -3.51
CA GLN A 195 -16.23 5.93 -4.86
C GLN A 195 -14.75 5.53 -4.95
N PRO A 196 -14.34 4.80 -6.00
CA PRO A 196 -12.92 4.53 -6.22
C PRO A 196 -12.21 5.83 -6.58
N LEU A 197 -11.05 6.08 -5.97
CA LEU A 197 -10.20 7.24 -6.27
C LEU A 197 -9.19 6.90 -7.35
N PHE A 198 -8.41 5.85 -7.10
CA PHE A 198 -7.40 5.31 -8.00
C PHE A 198 -7.03 3.90 -7.52
N GLY A 199 -6.38 3.16 -8.41
CA GLY A 199 -5.97 1.80 -8.14
C GLY A 199 -5.39 1.15 -9.37
N THR A 200 -5.24 -0.17 -9.30
CA THR A 200 -4.64 -0.98 -10.35
C THR A 200 -5.62 -1.34 -11.46
N GLU A 201 -6.90 -0.98 -11.37
CA GLU A 201 -7.90 -1.34 -12.38
C GLU A 201 -7.55 -0.76 -13.76
N ALA A 202 -7.07 0.48 -13.77
CA ALA A 202 -6.66 1.16 -15.00
C ALA A 202 -5.41 0.52 -15.64
N SER A 203 -4.52 -0.07 -14.83
CA SER A 203 -3.28 -0.67 -15.29
C SER A 203 -3.35 -2.17 -15.52
N LEU A 204 -4.13 -2.92 -14.75
CA LEU A 204 -4.22 -4.39 -14.85
C LEU A 204 -5.50 -4.84 -15.57
N GLY A 205 -6.49 -3.96 -15.71
CA GLY A 205 -7.77 -4.29 -16.34
C GLY A 205 -8.67 -5.18 -15.49
N SER A 206 -8.24 -5.53 -14.28
CA SER A 206 -8.99 -6.37 -13.36
C SER A 206 -9.75 -5.51 -12.35
N PRO A 207 -11.09 -5.61 -12.29
CA PRO A 207 -11.87 -4.93 -11.28
C PRO A 207 -11.64 -5.56 -9.89
N PRO A 208 -11.87 -4.81 -8.81
CA PRO A 208 -11.74 -5.32 -7.46
C PRO A 208 -12.79 -6.41 -7.19
N ARG A 209 -12.38 -7.49 -6.52
CA ARG A 209 -13.25 -8.61 -6.12
C ARG A 209 -14.10 -8.32 -4.89
N TRP A 210 -13.61 -7.41 -4.05
CA TRP A 210 -14.34 -6.83 -2.93
C TRP A 210 -14.28 -5.30 -2.98
N THR A 211 -15.33 -4.68 -2.48
CA THR A 211 -15.48 -3.25 -2.30
C THR A 211 -15.77 -2.94 -0.83
N PRO A 212 -15.68 -1.68 -0.38
CA PRO A 212 -16.01 -1.33 0.99
C PRO A 212 -17.46 -1.66 1.38
N LEU A 213 -18.37 -1.75 0.40
CA LEU A 213 -19.77 -2.13 0.61
C LEU A 213 -19.93 -3.61 1.02
N ASP A 214 -19.00 -4.47 0.60
CA ASP A 214 -19.03 -5.90 0.91
C ASP A 214 -18.60 -6.17 2.37
N LEU A 215 -17.85 -5.26 2.98
CA LEU A 215 -17.28 -5.45 4.33
C LEU A 215 -18.36 -5.59 5.41
N ALA A 216 -19.52 -4.96 5.23
CA ALA A 216 -20.64 -5.08 6.17
C ALA A 216 -21.23 -6.50 6.23
N ALA A 217 -21.06 -7.29 5.17
CA ALA A 217 -21.51 -8.68 5.10
C ALA A 217 -20.43 -9.68 5.54
N ILE A 218 -19.20 -9.22 5.75
CA ILE A 218 -18.04 -10.02 6.16
C ILE A 218 -17.86 -9.84 7.67
N ALA A 219 -17.36 -10.88 8.36
CA ALA A 219 -17.19 -10.90 9.82
C ALA A 219 -16.55 -9.61 10.37
N ALA A 220 -16.90 -9.28 11.62
CA ALA A 220 -16.53 -8.01 12.26
C ALA A 220 -15.02 -7.71 12.13
N PRO A 221 -14.65 -6.43 11.92
CA PRO A 221 -13.25 -6.04 11.84
C PRO A 221 -12.49 -6.46 13.10
N VAL A 222 -11.21 -6.75 12.93
CA VAL A 222 -10.29 -6.82 14.07
C VAL A 222 -10.08 -5.38 14.53
N VAL A 223 -10.81 -4.97 15.57
CA VAL A 223 -10.57 -3.72 16.28
C VAL A 223 -9.69 -4.06 17.48
N PRO A 224 -8.46 -3.54 17.58
CA PRO A 224 -7.69 -3.66 18.81
C PRO A 224 -8.51 -3.04 19.94
N LYS A 225 -8.75 -3.80 21.02
CA LYS A 225 -9.26 -3.20 22.25
C LYS A 225 -8.22 -2.18 22.70
N LEU A 226 -8.60 -0.91 22.76
CA LEU A 226 -7.88 0.05 23.59
C LEU A 226 -8.11 -0.43 25.02
N ASP A 227 -7.11 -1.07 25.62
CA ASP A 227 -7.11 -1.35 27.05
C ASP A 227 -7.05 0.00 27.77
N SER A 228 -8.23 0.53 28.09
CA SER A 228 -8.40 1.66 28.99
C SER A 228 -8.21 1.17 30.42
N GLU A 229 -6.98 0.85 30.79
CA GLU A 229 -6.58 0.69 32.19
C GLU A 229 -5.22 1.37 32.45
N PHE A 230 -5.27 2.69 32.57
CA PHE A 230 -4.37 3.42 33.47
C PHE A 230 -5.21 4.47 34.21
N ASN A 231 -5.68 4.06 35.39
CA ASN A 231 -5.95 4.96 36.52
C ASN A 231 -4.63 5.39 37.14
#